data_AF-A0A1F6E615-F1
#
_entry.id   AF-A0A1F6E615-F1
#
_cell.length_a   1.000
_cell.length_b   1.000
_cell.length_c   1.000
_cell.angle_alpha   90.00
_cell.angle_beta   90.00
_cell.angle_gamma   90.00
#
_symmetry.space_group_name_H-M   'P 1'
#
loop_
_entity.id
_entity.type
_entity.pdbx_description
1 polymer ?
#
loop_
_entity_poly.entity_id
_entity_poly.type
_entity_poly.pdbx_seq_one_letter_code
_entity_poly.pdbx_strand_id
1 'polypeptide(L)'
;MKFLRALLLALLLLPTVALASAPRTFEELANLIVAILDSGVGLLVLAGIVIYFYGVSTNILKMSDEGGKTARAYFVWGILVIFIMVSIWGILDLLQNTLFGNNPYNPTTGESESPASFQVPQTFE
;
A
#
# COMPACT_ATOMS: atom_id res chain seq x y z
N MET A 1 11.40 23.66 8.74
CA MET A 1 12.75 23.12 8.44
C MET A 1 13.00 21.72 9.02
N LYS A 2 12.50 21.38 10.23
CA LYS A 2 12.65 20.03 10.81
C LYS A 2 11.99 18.91 9.99
N PHE A 3 10.79 19.15 9.48
CA PHE A 3 10.05 18.20 8.64
C PHE A 3 10.69 17.99 7.27
N LEU A 4 11.35 19.00 6.71
CA LEU A 4 12.09 18.88 5.45
C LEU A 4 13.31 17.97 5.60
N ARG A 5 14.00 18.02 6.76
CA ARG A 5 15.11 17.12 7.08
C ARG A 5 14.64 15.68 7.31
N ALA A 6 13.49 15.48 7.96
CA ALA A 6 12.89 14.16 8.11
C ALA A 6 12.45 13.55 6.77
N LEU A 7 11.87 14.37 5.88
CA LEU A 7 11.52 13.97 4.51
C LEU A 7 12.78 13.64 3.68
N LEU A 8 13.85 14.43 3.81
CA LEU A 8 15.13 14.18 3.14
C LEU A 8 15.84 12.92 3.67
N LEU A 9 15.80 12.66 4.98
CA LEU A 9 16.34 11.43 5.55
C LEU A 9 15.54 10.20 5.11
N ALA A 10 14.21 10.29 5.11
CA ALA A 10 13.36 9.24 4.57
C ALA A 10 13.68 8.98 3.08
N LEU A 11 13.84 10.03 2.29
CA LEU A 11 14.22 9.97 0.86
C LEU A 11 15.64 9.44 0.64
N LEU A 12 16.55 9.58 1.60
CA LEU A 12 17.91 9.05 1.54
C LEU A 12 18.00 7.58 1.97
N LEU A 13 17.11 7.15 2.87
CA LEU A 13 16.99 5.75 3.31
C LEU A 13 16.23 4.88 2.29
N LEU A 14 15.28 5.46 1.55
CA LEU A 14 14.53 4.81 0.47
C LEU A 14 15.44 4.09 -0.57
N PRO A 15 16.52 4.71 -1.09
CA PRO A 15 17.50 4.03 -1.94
C PRO A 15 18.23 2.90 -1.22
N THR A 16 18.64 3.09 0.04
CA THR A 16 19.43 2.06 0.74
C THR A 16 18.66 0.76 0.97
N VAL A 17 17.34 0.82 1.19
CA VAL A 17 16.49 -0.37 1.24
C VAL A 17 16.19 -0.95 -0.14
N ALA A 18 16.14 -0.13 -1.20
CA ALA A 18 15.96 -0.59 -2.57
C ALA A 18 17.23 -1.21 -3.20
N LEU A 19 18.42 -0.77 -2.78
CA LEU A 19 19.71 -1.26 -3.31
C LEU A 19 20.25 -2.52 -2.59
N ALA A 20 19.69 -2.92 -1.45
CA ALA A 20 20.15 -4.12 -0.71
C ALA A 20 19.74 -5.44 -1.38
N SER A 21 18.75 -5.40 -2.27
CA SER A 21 18.22 -6.56 -2.98
C SER A 21 18.28 -6.27 -4.47
N ALA A 22 19.47 -6.30 -5.07
CA ALA A 22 19.65 -6.10 -6.50
C ALA A 22 18.85 -7.18 -7.28
N PRO A 23 17.73 -6.82 -7.93
CA PRO A 23 16.84 -7.80 -8.55
C PRO A 23 17.53 -8.42 -9.75
N ARG A 24 17.42 -9.74 -9.88
CA ARG A 24 18.07 -10.51 -10.94
C ARG A 24 17.14 -10.82 -12.11
N THR A 25 15.84 -10.62 -11.92
CA THR A 25 14.80 -10.86 -12.93
C THR A 25 13.88 -9.65 -13.10
N PHE A 26 13.21 -9.54 -14.26
CA PHE A 26 12.21 -8.49 -14.50
C PHE A 26 11.03 -8.59 -13.52
N GLU A 27 10.64 -9.81 -13.16
CA GLU A 27 9.58 -10.07 -12.19
C GLU A 27 9.93 -9.52 -10.81
N GLU A 28 11.13 -9.80 -10.30
CA GLU A 28 11.60 -9.25 -9.01
C GLU A 28 11.64 -7.71 -9.03
N LEU A 29 12.04 -7.12 -10.16
CA LEU A 29 12.14 -5.67 -10.33
C LEU A 29 10.75 -5.02 -10.37
N ALA A 30 9.78 -5.65 -11.04
CA ALA A 30 8.38 -5.22 -11.04
C ALA A 30 7.74 -5.35 -9.65
N ASN A 31 7.94 -6.48 -8.97
CA ASN A 31 7.43 -6.71 -7.61
C ASN A 31 8.00 -5.72 -6.59
N LEU A 32 9.29 -5.38 -6.71
CA LEU A 32 9.92 -4.37 -5.88
C LEU A 32 9.30 -2.98 -6.09
N ILE A 33 9.03 -2.60 -7.35
CA ILE A 33 8.34 -1.34 -7.67
C ILE A 33 6.93 -1.33 -7.08
N VAL A 34 6.16 -2.40 -7.28
CA VAL A 34 4.80 -2.52 -6.73
C VAL A 34 4.82 -2.42 -5.21
N ALA A 35 5.74 -3.08 -4.52
CA ALA A 35 5.87 -3.02 -3.07
C ALA A 35 6.19 -1.61 -2.56
N ILE A 36 7.06 -0.87 -3.25
CA ILE A 36 7.37 0.53 -2.91
C ILE A 36 6.15 1.42 -3.14
N LEU A 37 5.44 1.24 -4.26
CA LEU A 37 4.24 2.02 -4.56
C LEU A 37 3.12 1.75 -3.55
N ASP A 38 2.89 0.49 -3.19
CA ASP A 38 1.85 0.12 -2.23
C ASP A 38 2.11 0.73 -0.84
N SER A 39 3.34 0.59 -0.34
CA SER A 39 3.79 1.24 0.90
C SER A 39 3.69 2.77 0.82
N GLY A 40 4.08 3.35 -0.32
CA GLY A 40 4.00 4.78 -0.58
C GLY A 40 2.55 5.30 -0.60
N VAL A 41 1.63 4.58 -1.22
CA VAL A 41 0.20 4.91 -1.26
C VAL A 41 -0.38 4.87 0.15
N GLY A 42 -0.13 3.80 0.91
CA GLY A 42 -0.57 3.71 2.31
C GLY A 42 -0.06 4.87 3.17
N LEU A 43 1.22 5.23 3.01
CA LEU A 43 1.81 6.38 3.71
C LEU A 43 1.19 7.71 3.28
N LEU A 44 0.92 7.91 1.99
CA LEU A 44 0.27 9.12 1.47
C LEU A 44 -1.17 9.26 1.95
N VAL A 45 -1.92 8.15 2.04
CA VAL A 45 -3.28 8.15 2.60
C VAL A 45 -3.23 8.57 4.06
N LEU A 46 -2.34 7.98 4.86
CA LEU A 46 -2.16 8.35 6.28
C LEU A 46 -1.79 9.83 6.44
N ALA A 47 -0.78 10.29 5.69
CA ALA A 47 -0.35 11.69 5.72
C ALA A 47 -1.45 12.64 5.24
N GLY A 48 -2.19 12.26 4.20
CA GLY A 48 -3.30 13.01 3.64
C GLY A 48 -4.43 13.21 4.65
N ILE A 49 -4.78 12.16 5.41
CA ILE A 49 -5.75 12.25 6.50
C ILE A 49 -5.27 13.24 7.57
N VAL A 50 -4.03 13.12 8.05
CA VAL A 50 -3.48 14.02 9.08
C VAL A 50 -3.48 15.48 8.61
N ILE A 51 -3.04 15.73 7.38
CA ILE A 51 -3.02 17.08 6.77
C ILE A 51 -4.44 17.63 6.61
N TYR A 52 -5.39 16.79 6.17
CA TYR A 52 -6.78 17.19 6.02
C TYR A 52 -7.39 17.60 7.36
N PHE A 53 -7.24 16.78 8.40
CA PHE A 53 -7.74 17.12 9.74
C PHE A 53 -7.09 18.39 10.31
N TYR A 54 -5.78 18.59 10.10
CA TYR A 54 -5.10 19.81 10.48
C TYR A 54 -5.66 21.05 9.76
N GLY A 55 -5.88 20.95 8.45
CA GLY A 55 -6.50 22.00 7.64
C GLY A 55 -7.93 22.31 8.09
N VAL A 56 -8.71 21.27 8.38
CA VAL A 56 -10.09 21.39 8.87
C VAL A 56 -10.15 22.09 10.22
N SER A 57 -9.34 21.63 11.18
CA SER A 57 -9.30 22.20 12.53
C SER A 57 -8.89 23.68 12.53
N THR A 58 -8.03 24.09 11.62
CA THR A 58 -7.55 25.49 11.54
C THR A 58 -8.57 26.38 10.82
N ASN A 59 -9.26 25.86 9.81
CA ASN A 59 -10.21 26.66 9.02
C ASN A 59 -11.61 26.74 9.63
N ILE A 60 -12.00 25.83 10.52
CA ILE A 60 -13.36 25.83 11.10
C ILE A 60 -13.67 27.10 11.90
N LEU A 61 -12.66 27.67 12.58
CA LEU A 61 -12.80 28.92 13.35
C LEU A 61 -13.03 30.15 12.46
N LYS A 62 -12.66 30.07 11.17
CA LYS A 62 -12.81 31.16 10.20
C LYS A 62 -14.16 31.12 9.45
N MET A 63 -15.01 30.12 9.71
CA MET A 63 -16.27 29.91 9.00
C MET A 63 -17.46 30.68 9.59
N SER A 64 -17.24 31.47 10.65
CA SER A 64 -18.29 32.22 11.34
C SER A 64 -18.79 33.45 10.58
N ASP A 65 -18.00 33.99 9.64
CA ASP A 65 -18.39 35.13 8.79
C ASP A 65 -18.96 34.66 7.44
N GLU A 66 -19.49 35.60 6.66
CA GLU A 66 -20.23 35.47 5.38
C GLU A 66 -19.65 34.46 4.35
N GLY A 67 -18.40 34.01 4.50
CA GLY A 67 -17.77 32.95 3.71
C GLY A 67 -18.13 31.49 4.07
N GLY A 68 -18.98 31.25 5.08
CA GLY A 68 -19.30 29.90 5.58
C GLY A 68 -19.86 28.93 4.53
N LYS A 69 -20.58 29.41 3.50
CA LYS A 69 -21.15 28.53 2.46
C LYS A 69 -20.06 27.89 1.58
N THR A 70 -19.08 28.68 1.14
CA THR A 70 -17.96 28.21 0.32
C THR A 70 -17.02 27.34 1.15
N ALA A 71 -16.82 27.69 2.42
CA ALA A 71 -15.99 26.92 3.34
C ALA A 71 -16.54 25.50 3.61
N ARG A 72 -17.86 25.36 3.76
CA ARG A 72 -18.54 24.06 3.87
C ARG A 72 -18.38 23.21 2.61
N ALA A 73 -18.40 23.82 1.42
CA ALA A 73 -18.17 23.10 0.18
C ALA A 73 -16.75 22.49 0.13
N TYR A 74 -15.72 23.21 0.60
CA TYR A 74 -14.36 22.68 0.67
C TYR A 74 -14.23 21.47 1.59
N PHE A 75 -14.98 21.40 2.68
CA PHE A 75 -15.00 20.21 3.54
C PHE A 75 -15.55 18.98 2.84
N VAL A 76 -16.67 19.15 2.12
CA VAL A 76 -17.29 18.07 1.34
C VAL A 76 -16.36 17.63 0.20
N TRP A 77 -15.69 18.56 -0.48
CA TRP A 77 -14.71 18.22 -1.50
C TRP A 77 -13.50 17.47 -0.94
N GLY A 78 -13.00 17.88 0.23
CA GLY A 78 -11.85 17.21 0.84
C GLY A 78 -12.17 15.79 1.34
N ILE A 79 -13.32 15.58 1.98
CA ILE A 79 -13.74 14.22 2.39
C ILE A 79 -13.97 13.34 1.16
N LEU A 80 -14.50 13.89 0.07
CA LEU A 80 -14.73 13.17 -1.18
C LEU A 80 -13.42 12.69 -1.81
N VAL A 81 -12.38 13.53 -1.83
CA VAL A 81 -11.06 13.14 -2.36
C VAL A 81 -10.45 12.00 -1.54
N ILE A 82 -10.50 12.08 -0.22
CA ILE A 82 -9.99 11.01 0.66
C ILE A 82 -10.79 9.72 0.44
N PHE A 83 -12.12 9.83 0.33
CA PHE A 83 -12.98 8.69 0.07
C PHE A 83 -12.62 8.00 -1.25
N ILE A 84 -12.41 8.75 -2.34
CA ILE A 84 -12.03 8.18 -3.63
C ILE A 84 -10.66 7.50 -3.55
N MET A 85 -9.68 8.12 -2.88
CA MET A 85 -8.33 7.54 -2.72
C MET A 85 -8.37 6.19 -2.02
N VAL A 86 -9.09 6.08 -0.90
CA VAL A 86 -9.22 4.82 -0.15
C VAL A 86 -10.08 3.81 -0.90
N SER A 87 -11.15 4.27 -1.55
CA SER A 87 -12.09 3.41 -2.28
C SER A 87 -11.43 2.71 -3.47
N ILE A 88 -10.63 3.43 -4.28
CA ILE A 88 -9.93 2.81 -5.41
C ILE A 88 -8.95 1.74 -4.91
N TRP A 89 -8.15 2.01 -3.89
CA TRP A 89 -7.20 1.03 -3.35
C TRP A 89 -7.92 -0.20 -2.77
N GLY A 90 -8.98 0.00 -1.99
CA GLY A 90 -9.79 -1.09 -1.44
C GLY A 90 -10.50 -1.94 -2.51
N ILE A 91 -11.05 -1.30 -3.56
CA ILE A 91 -11.69 -2.02 -4.66
C ILE A 91 -10.66 -2.81 -5.47
N LEU A 92 -9.47 -2.25 -5.72
CA LEU A 92 -8.41 -2.97 -6.42
C LEU A 92 -7.91 -4.17 -5.62
N ASP A 93 -7.79 -4.06 -4.30
CA ASP A 93 -7.42 -5.18 -3.42
C ASP A 93 -8.50 -6.28 -3.43
N LEU A 94 -9.76 -5.90 -3.27
CA LEU A 94 -10.88 -6.83 -3.35
C LEU A 94 -10.97 -7.51 -4.73
N LEU A 95 -10.75 -6.76 -5.81
CA LEU A 95 -10.76 -7.29 -7.17
C LEU A 95 -9.62 -8.28 -7.38
N GLN A 96 -8.42 -7.96 -6.87
CA GLN A 96 -7.27 -8.86 -6.95
C GLN A 96 -7.52 -10.15 -6.19
N ASN A 97 -8.00 -10.05 -4.95
CA ASN A 97 -8.28 -11.21 -4.12
C ASN A 97 -9.43 -12.07 -4.68
N THR A 98 -10.45 -11.44 -5.28
CA THR A 98 -11.61 -12.16 -5.83
C THR A 98 -11.31 -12.81 -7.19
N LEU A 99 -10.57 -12.15 -8.08
CA LEU A 99 -10.31 -12.65 -9.44
C LEU A 99 -9.00 -13.44 -9.55
N PHE A 100 -8.00 -13.15 -8.73
CA PHE A 100 -6.67 -13.76 -8.81
C PHE A 100 -6.25 -14.50 -7.52
N GLY A 101 -7.00 -14.36 -6.41
CA GLY A 101 -6.68 -15.00 -5.12
C GLY A 101 -6.88 -16.52 -5.09
N ASN A 102 -7.68 -17.07 -6.01
CA ASN A 102 -7.87 -18.52 -6.20
C ASN A 102 -7.06 -19.06 -7.38
N ASN A 103 -5.81 -18.63 -7.57
CA ASN A 103 -4.95 -19.17 -8.61
C ASN A 103 -4.30 -20.49 -8.15
N PRO A 104 -4.74 -21.69 -8.61
CA PRO A 104 -4.06 -22.97 -8.34
C PRO A 104 -2.67 -23.06 -9.01
N TYR A 105 -2.27 -22.03 -9.77
CA TYR A 105 -0.99 -21.92 -10.44
C TYR A 105 0.02 -21.04 -9.68
N ASN A 106 -0.26 -20.67 -8.42
CA ASN A 106 0.80 -20.11 -7.58
C ASN A 106 1.84 -21.22 -7.32
N PRO A 107 3.10 -21.10 -7.81
CA PRO A 107 4.10 -22.16 -7.68
C PRO A 107 4.51 -22.43 -6.21
N THR A 108 4.05 -21.62 -5.26
CA THR A 108 4.25 -21.83 -3.81
C THR A 108 3.09 -22.56 -3.12
N THR A 109 1.93 -22.74 -3.78
CA THR A 109 0.84 -23.61 -3.30
C THR A 109 0.83 -24.97 -3.99
N GLY A 110 1.93 -25.32 -4.67
CA GLY A 110 2.27 -26.74 -4.80
C GLY A 110 2.49 -27.25 -3.39
N GLU A 111 1.43 -27.72 -2.74
CA GLU A 111 1.55 -28.73 -1.71
C GLU A 111 2.61 -29.69 -2.21
N SER A 112 3.76 -29.68 -1.55
CA SER A 112 4.61 -30.84 -1.50
C SER A 112 3.82 -31.91 -0.79
N GLU A 113 2.77 -32.42 -1.45
CA GLU A 113 2.46 -33.83 -1.39
C GLU A 113 3.73 -34.50 -1.90
N SER A 114 4.69 -34.65 -0.99
CA SER A 114 5.78 -35.60 -1.11
C SER A 114 5.07 -36.89 -1.51
N PRO A 115 5.22 -37.36 -2.75
CA PRO A 115 4.57 -38.59 -3.16
C PRO A 115 5.00 -39.61 -2.14
N ALA A 116 4.03 -40.16 -1.41
CA ALA A 116 4.22 -41.06 -0.28
C ALA A 116 5.47 -41.89 -0.56
N SER A 117 6.52 -41.64 0.24
CA SER A 117 7.85 -42.20 -0.01
C SER A 117 7.66 -43.67 -0.31
N PHE A 118 7.99 -44.07 -1.54
CA PHE A 118 7.90 -45.46 -1.96
C PHE A 118 8.84 -46.23 -1.06
N GLN A 119 8.29 -46.79 0.01
CA GLN A 119 9.00 -47.59 0.98
C GLN A 119 9.32 -48.89 0.29
N VAL A 120 10.53 -48.97 -0.25
CA VAL A 120 11.11 -50.22 -0.73
C VAL A 120 11.02 -51.21 0.44
N PRO A 121 10.22 -52.28 0.33
CA PRO A 121 10.16 -53.27 1.38
C PRO A 121 11.59 -53.82 1.52
N GLN A 122 12.15 -53.70 2.73
CA GLN A 122 13.45 -54.27 3.05
C GLN A 122 13.32 -55.77 2.81
N THR A 123 13.84 -56.25 1.68
CA THR A 123 13.92 -57.67 1.38
C THR A 123 14.83 -58.29 2.43
N PHE A 124 14.27 -59.20 3.22
CA PHE A 124 15.02 -60.00 4.18
C PHE A 124 15.95 -60.93 3.40
N GLU A 125 17.22 -60.88 3.78
CA GLU A 125 18.36 -61.77 3.52
C GLU A 125 18.26 -62.83 2.41
#